data_AF-A0A1W9MAT2-F1
#
_entry.id   AF-A0A1W9MAT2-F1
#
_cell.length_a   1.000
_cell.length_b   1.000
_cell.length_c   1.000
_cell.angle_alpha   90.00
_cell.angle_beta   90.00
_cell.angle_gamma   90.00
#
_symmetry.space_group_name_H-M   'P 1'
#
loop_
_entity.id
_entity.type
_entity.pdbx_description
1 polymer ?
#
loop_
_entity_poly.entity_id
_entity_poly.type
_entity_poly.pdbx_seq_one_letter_code
_entity_poly.pdbx_strand_id
1 'polypeptide(L)'
;MYILDLKAEPEGLDETLARFRPQLAGITGVTCEANTMLRLASRVKEISGATVAVGGIHASNDPAFFNRESVDYVVTGLGKQRFAALAAALEQGGATTIPGVQRTTPGQTLAYHPRRDTIDDMVLERPPAYALTRRYRSHYVLEKLGLTMGFVASAYGCPHRCSFCSIQGQSGGAYLAKPIEAVLRDIALLEDIPVIRLVDANTFGDIARAR
;
A
#
# COMPACT_ATOMS: atom_id res chain seq x y z
N MET A 1 6.66 2.87 14.21
CA MET A 1 6.25 2.27 12.91
C MET A 1 7.32 1.28 12.47
N TYR A 2 6.94 0.14 11.90
CA TYR A 2 7.85 -0.91 11.45
C TYR A 2 7.36 -1.43 10.08
N ILE A 3 8.28 -1.74 9.16
CA ILE A 3 7.95 -2.37 7.87
C ILE A 3 8.61 -3.75 7.84
N LEU A 4 7.78 -4.78 7.68
CA LEU A 4 8.20 -6.15 7.44
C LEU A 4 7.92 -6.48 5.97
N ASP A 5 8.97 -6.87 5.25
CA ASP A 5 8.84 -7.29 3.86
C ASP A 5 8.94 -8.82 3.77
N LEU A 6 7.79 -9.48 3.73
CA LEU A 6 7.71 -10.94 3.66
C LEU A 6 8.15 -11.53 2.31
N LYS A 7 8.43 -10.70 1.28
CA LYS A 7 9.07 -11.18 0.06
C LYS A 7 10.57 -11.36 0.25
N ALA A 8 11.19 -10.46 1.02
CA ALA A 8 12.60 -10.55 1.38
C ALA A 8 12.84 -11.46 2.60
N GLU A 9 11.89 -11.51 3.52
CA GLU A 9 11.98 -12.20 4.82
C GLU A 9 10.72 -13.04 5.09
N PRO A 10 10.51 -14.18 4.38
CA PRO A 10 9.23 -14.90 4.39
C PRO A 10 8.81 -15.47 5.74
N GLU A 11 9.76 -15.76 6.62
CA GLU A 11 9.54 -16.39 7.93
C GLU A 11 9.51 -15.37 9.08
N GLY A 12 9.75 -14.08 8.80
CA GLY A 12 9.97 -13.06 9.83
C GLY A 12 8.71 -12.56 10.56
N LEU A 13 7.51 -13.04 10.19
CA LEU A 13 6.24 -12.52 10.72
C LEU A 13 6.11 -12.73 12.23
N ASP A 14 6.18 -14.00 12.66
CA ASP A 14 5.85 -14.37 14.04
C ASP A 14 6.83 -13.73 15.05
N GLU A 15 8.14 -13.77 14.73
CA GLU A 15 9.18 -13.12 15.52
C GLU A 15 8.97 -11.60 15.59
N THR A 16 8.68 -10.97 14.45
CA THR A 16 8.42 -9.53 14.39
C THR A 16 7.22 -9.16 15.25
N LEU A 17 6.12 -9.90 15.17
CA LEU A 17 4.91 -9.64 15.96
C LEU A 17 5.17 -9.77 17.46
N ALA A 18 5.89 -10.82 17.87
CA ALA A 18 6.25 -11.04 19.28
C ALA A 18 7.14 -9.92 19.84
N ARG A 19 8.09 -9.42 19.02
CA ARG A 19 9.03 -8.37 19.44
C ARG A 19 8.41 -6.97 19.39
N PHE A 20 7.77 -6.60 18.28
CA PHE A 20 7.27 -5.26 18.03
C PHE A 20 5.93 -4.99 18.73
N ARG A 21 5.11 -6.03 18.94
CA ARG A 21 3.78 -5.96 19.60
C ARG A 21 2.89 -4.82 19.06
N PRO A 22 2.52 -4.85 17.77
CA PRO A 22 1.72 -3.79 17.16
C PRO A 22 0.31 -3.74 17.74
N GLN A 23 -0.25 -2.54 17.85
CA GLN A 23 -1.69 -2.32 18.10
C GLN A 23 -2.50 -2.29 16.80
N LEU A 24 -1.88 -1.87 15.70
CA LEU A 24 -2.43 -1.86 14.34
C LEU A 24 -1.44 -2.50 13.37
N ALA A 25 -1.91 -3.45 12.57
CA ALA A 25 -1.16 -4.08 11.50
C ALA A 25 -1.81 -3.78 10.15
N GLY A 26 -1.04 -3.16 9.26
CA GLY A 26 -1.42 -2.93 7.87
C GLY A 26 -0.88 -4.03 6.96
N ILE A 27 -1.73 -4.66 6.16
CA ILE A 27 -1.35 -5.68 5.17
C ILE A 27 -1.71 -5.15 3.78
N THR A 28 -0.76 -5.16 2.85
CA THR A 28 -0.97 -4.76 1.46
C THR A 28 -0.57 -5.88 0.52
N GLY A 29 -1.22 -5.96 -0.63
CA GLY A 29 -0.90 -6.94 -1.66
C GLY A 29 -1.63 -6.70 -2.96
N VAL A 30 -1.29 -7.51 -3.95
CA VAL A 30 -1.95 -7.55 -5.26
C VAL A 30 -2.96 -8.71 -5.33
N THR A 31 -3.73 -8.80 -6.41
CA THR A 31 -4.82 -9.78 -6.56
C THR A 31 -4.40 -11.23 -6.30
N CYS A 32 -3.26 -11.68 -6.82
CA CYS A 32 -2.80 -13.05 -6.59
C CYS A 32 -2.36 -13.34 -5.14
N GLU A 33 -2.17 -12.31 -4.33
CA GLU A 33 -1.74 -12.41 -2.94
C GLU A 33 -2.93 -12.35 -1.96
N ALA A 34 -4.15 -12.15 -2.43
CA ALA A 34 -5.33 -11.92 -1.58
C ALA A 34 -5.58 -13.03 -0.53
N ASN A 35 -5.48 -14.29 -0.94
CA ASN A 35 -5.59 -15.42 -0.02
C ASN A 35 -4.44 -15.47 1.00
N THR A 36 -3.22 -15.08 0.58
CA THR A 36 -2.09 -14.96 1.49
C THR A 36 -2.32 -13.85 2.50
N MET A 37 -2.85 -12.70 2.07
CA MET A 37 -3.20 -11.60 2.97
C MET A 37 -4.22 -12.04 4.04
N LEU A 38 -5.23 -12.84 3.71
CA LEU A 38 -6.17 -13.39 4.69
C LEU A 38 -5.49 -14.32 5.70
N ARG A 39 -4.57 -15.19 5.25
CA ARG A 39 -3.80 -16.06 6.16
C ARG A 39 -2.92 -15.24 7.11
N LEU A 40 -2.25 -14.20 6.58
CA LEU A 40 -1.44 -13.28 7.39
C LEU A 40 -2.30 -12.51 8.39
N ALA A 41 -3.49 -12.05 7.99
CA ALA A 41 -4.44 -11.37 8.86
C ALA A 41 -4.86 -12.23 10.05
N SER A 42 -5.23 -13.50 9.80
CA SER A 42 -5.53 -14.46 10.87
C SER A 42 -4.32 -14.67 11.78
N ARG A 43 -3.12 -14.84 11.22
CA ARG A 43 -1.90 -15.06 12.02
C ARG A 43 -1.56 -13.87 12.92
N VAL A 44 -1.74 -12.65 12.42
CA VAL A 44 -1.57 -11.43 13.22
C VAL A 44 -2.55 -11.40 14.40
N LYS A 45 -3.84 -11.70 14.14
CA LYS A 45 -4.86 -11.76 15.19
C LYS A 45 -4.51 -12.79 16.28
N GLU A 46 -4.07 -13.98 15.88
CA GLU A 46 -3.69 -15.07 16.79
C GLU A 46 -2.51 -14.69 17.71
N ILE A 47 -1.47 -14.06 17.17
CA ILE A 47 -0.24 -13.79 17.92
C ILE A 47 -0.34 -12.52 18.75
N SER A 48 -0.83 -11.42 18.18
CA SER A 48 -0.74 -10.10 18.81
C SER A 48 -2.09 -9.52 19.22
N GLY A 49 -3.21 -10.06 18.75
CA GLY A 49 -4.54 -9.48 18.96
C GLY A 49 -4.72 -8.09 18.36
N ALA A 50 -3.83 -7.67 17.45
CA ALA A 50 -3.85 -6.33 16.88
C ALA A 50 -5.11 -6.08 16.04
N THR A 51 -5.47 -4.81 15.89
CA THR A 51 -6.36 -4.40 14.81
C THR A 51 -5.66 -4.65 13.48
N VAL A 52 -6.34 -5.31 12.54
CA VAL A 52 -5.84 -5.62 11.20
C VAL A 52 -6.58 -4.78 10.17
N ALA A 53 -5.82 -4.03 9.40
CA ALA A 53 -6.31 -3.31 8.23
C ALA A 53 -5.66 -3.86 6.97
N VAL A 54 -6.45 -4.12 5.94
CA VAL A 54 -5.96 -4.55 4.62
C VAL A 54 -6.12 -3.45 3.59
N GLY A 55 -5.20 -3.37 2.64
CA GLY A 55 -5.27 -2.43 1.52
C GLY A 55 -4.57 -2.96 0.28
N GLY A 56 -4.38 -2.08 -0.71
CA GLY A 56 -3.71 -2.40 -1.96
C GLY A 56 -4.69 -2.69 -3.11
N ILE A 57 -4.17 -3.34 -4.16
CA ILE A 57 -4.90 -3.48 -5.43
C ILE A 57 -6.16 -4.32 -5.24
N HIS A 58 -6.04 -5.50 -4.62
CA HIS A 58 -7.20 -6.39 -4.50
C HIS A 58 -8.29 -5.78 -3.62
N ALA A 59 -7.91 -5.24 -2.46
CA ALA A 59 -8.83 -4.59 -1.53
C ALA A 59 -9.60 -3.43 -2.18
N SER A 60 -8.98 -2.70 -3.10
CA SER A 60 -9.63 -1.59 -3.80
C SER A 60 -10.56 -2.02 -4.93
N ASN A 61 -10.35 -3.20 -5.52
CA ASN A 61 -11.19 -3.70 -6.61
C ASN A 61 -12.32 -4.61 -6.10
N ASP A 62 -12.06 -5.41 -5.06
CA ASP A 62 -13.01 -6.31 -4.43
C ASP A 62 -12.89 -6.21 -2.90
N PRO A 63 -13.38 -5.12 -2.29
CA PRO A 63 -13.30 -4.94 -0.84
C PRO A 63 -14.11 -5.99 -0.07
N ALA A 64 -15.18 -6.52 -0.66
CA ALA A 64 -16.05 -7.51 -0.04
C ALA A 64 -15.33 -8.86 0.19
N PHE A 65 -14.34 -9.21 -0.63
CA PHE A 65 -13.49 -10.38 -0.41
C PHE A 65 -12.88 -10.43 1.00
N PHE A 66 -12.46 -9.26 1.50
CA PHE A 66 -11.85 -9.09 2.82
C PHE A 66 -12.86 -8.84 3.95
N ASN A 67 -14.17 -8.92 3.69
CA ASN A 67 -15.19 -8.84 4.72
C ASN A 67 -15.25 -10.14 5.55
N ARG A 68 -14.20 -10.38 6.34
CA ARG A 68 -13.92 -11.61 7.09
C ARG A 68 -13.56 -11.26 8.53
N GLU A 69 -13.77 -12.20 9.46
CA GLU A 69 -13.46 -12.00 10.89
C GLU A 69 -11.98 -11.71 11.16
N SER A 70 -11.08 -12.16 10.28
CA SER A 70 -9.64 -11.94 10.42
C SER A 70 -9.19 -10.51 10.12
N VAL A 71 -10.06 -9.68 9.54
CA VAL A 71 -9.77 -8.31 9.11
C VAL A 71 -10.75 -7.36 9.79
N ASP A 72 -10.29 -6.27 10.39
CA ASP A 72 -11.19 -5.28 11.02
C ASP A 72 -11.53 -4.13 10.06
N TYR A 73 -10.57 -3.75 9.20
CA TYR A 73 -10.73 -2.62 8.29
C TYR A 73 -10.24 -2.94 6.87
N VAL A 74 -10.99 -2.51 5.88
CA VAL A 74 -10.60 -2.51 4.46
C VAL A 74 -10.32 -1.07 4.05
N VAL A 75 -9.12 -0.80 3.55
CA VAL A 75 -8.68 0.51 3.07
C VAL A 75 -8.53 0.44 1.55
N THR A 76 -9.41 1.14 0.86
CA THR A 76 -9.42 1.25 -0.61
C THR A 76 -8.69 2.52 -1.04
N GLY A 77 -8.30 2.60 -2.32
CA GLY A 77 -7.60 3.76 -2.87
C GLY A 77 -6.08 3.63 -2.80
N LEU A 78 -5.36 4.75 -2.93
CA LEU A 78 -3.91 4.81 -2.66
C LEU A 78 -3.54 4.45 -1.22
N GLY A 79 -4.49 4.57 -0.29
CA GLY A 79 -4.33 4.15 1.10
C GLY A 79 -3.45 5.06 1.97
N LYS A 80 -2.59 5.92 1.42
CA LYS A 80 -1.66 6.76 2.19
C LYS A 80 -2.36 7.63 3.24
N GLN A 81 -3.16 8.59 2.81
CA GLN A 81 -3.87 9.51 3.71
C GLN A 81 -4.95 8.78 4.52
N ARG A 82 -5.65 7.84 3.88
CA ARG A 82 -6.78 7.10 4.47
C ARG A 82 -6.34 6.17 5.62
N PHE A 83 -5.24 5.44 5.44
CA PHE A 83 -4.66 4.59 6.49
C PHE A 83 -4.06 5.43 7.63
N ALA A 84 -3.43 6.57 7.32
CA ALA A 84 -2.96 7.49 8.35
C ALA A 84 -4.12 8.06 9.19
N ALA A 85 -5.22 8.43 8.55
CA ALA A 85 -6.44 8.87 9.24
C ALA A 85 -7.04 7.76 10.11
N LEU A 86 -7.04 6.51 9.63
CA LEU A 86 -7.49 5.35 10.40
C LEU A 86 -6.62 5.15 11.65
N ALA A 87 -5.30 5.16 11.49
CA ALA A 87 -4.37 5.03 12.62
C ALA A 87 -4.61 6.12 13.68
N ALA A 88 -4.73 7.38 13.26
CA ALA A 88 -5.01 8.50 14.16
C ALA A 88 -6.38 8.38 14.86
N ALA A 89 -7.42 7.94 14.16
CA ALA A 89 -8.74 7.73 14.74
C ALA A 89 -8.74 6.61 15.81
N LEU A 90 -8.01 5.53 15.55
CA LEU A 90 -7.85 4.42 16.51
C LEU A 90 -7.07 4.85 17.75
N GLU A 91 -6.02 5.66 17.60
CA GLU A 91 -5.28 6.22 18.74
C GLU A 91 -6.15 7.13 19.62
N GLN A 92 -7.08 7.86 19.03
CA GLN A 92 -7.98 8.79 19.75
C GLN A 92 -9.23 8.10 20.33
N GLY A 93 -9.44 6.81 20.09
CA GLY A 93 -10.63 6.07 20.52
C GLY A 93 -11.94 6.53 19.87
N GLY A 94 -11.85 7.28 18.76
CA GLY A 94 -12.99 7.91 18.10
C GLY A 94 -13.56 7.07 16.96
N ALA A 95 -14.89 6.88 16.95
CA ALA A 95 -15.59 6.41 15.76
C ALA A 95 -15.67 7.54 14.74
N THR A 96 -14.83 7.51 13.71
CA THR A 96 -14.89 8.47 12.59
C THR A 96 -15.10 7.73 11.29
N THR A 97 -16.07 8.21 10.49
CA THR A 97 -16.27 7.75 9.12
C THR A 97 -15.18 8.35 8.24
N ILE A 98 -14.25 7.52 7.78
CA ILE A 98 -13.16 7.93 6.88
C ILE A 98 -13.51 7.46 5.47
N PRO A 99 -13.69 8.36 4.48
CA PRO A 99 -13.97 7.96 3.11
C PRO A 99 -12.92 6.99 2.55
N GLY A 100 -13.39 5.86 2.00
CA GLY A 100 -12.50 4.80 1.49
C GLY A 100 -11.95 3.84 2.54
N VAL A 101 -12.34 3.98 3.81
CA VAL A 101 -12.08 3.00 4.88
C VAL A 101 -13.41 2.40 5.32
N GLN A 102 -13.49 1.08 5.33
CA GLN A 102 -14.67 0.35 5.75
C GLN A 102 -14.32 -0.56 6.92
N ARG A 103 -15.14 -0.53 7.97
CA ARG A 103 -15.09 -1.57 9.00
C ARG A 103 -15.76 -2.83 8.46
N THR A 104 -15.15 -3.98 8.67
CA THR A 104 -15.74 -5.27 8.27
C THR A 104 -16.97 -5.59 9.12
N THR A 105 -17.94 -6.23 8.48
CA THR A 105 -19.17 -6.76 9.06
C THR A 105 -19.39 -8.18 8.51
N PRO A 106 -18.64 -9.19 8.98
CA PRO A 106 -18.74 -10.56 8.48
C PRO A 106 -20.19 -11.07 8.54
N GLY A 107 -20.65 -11.70 7.46
CA GLY A 107 -22.03 -12.17 7.33
C GLY A 107 -23.05 -11.10 6.90
N GLN A 108 -22.65 -9.84 6.77
CA GLN A 108 -23.47 -8.75 6.23
C GLN A 108 -22.82 -8.17 4.97
N THR A 109 -23.61 -7.42 4.19
CA THR A 109 -23.07 -6.66 3.06
C THR A 109 -22.17 -5.55 3.58
N LEU A 110 -20.91 -5.52 3.10
CA LEU A 110 -19.98 -4.45 3.42
C LEU A 110 -20.49 -3.12 2.86
N ALA A 111 -20.69 -2.12 3.71
CA ALA A 111 -21.03 -0.78 3.28
C ALA A 111 -19.81 -0.11 2.62
N TYR A 112 -19.74 -0.17 1.29
CA TYR A 112 -18.64 0.38 0.51
C TYR A 112 -19.10 1.55 -0.37
N HIS A 113 -18.34 2.64 -0.31
CA HIS A 113 -18.54 3.82 -1.14
C HIS A 113 -17.28 4.06 -1.98
N PRO A 114 -17.33 3.84 -3.31
CA PRO A 114 -16.22 4.15 -4.19
C PRO A 114 -15.84 5.63 -4.08
N ARG A 115 -14.54 5.90 -3.92
CA ARG A 115 -13.98 7.26 -3.93
C ARG A 115 -12.76 7.32 -4.84
N ARG A 116 -12.79 8.28 -5.77
CA ARG A 116 -11.64 8.62 -6.61
C ARG A 116 -10.58 9.37 -5.80
N ASP A 117 -9.32 8.99 -5.98
CA ASP A 117 -8.21 9.67 -5.33
C ASP A 117 -7.91 11.04 -5.97
N THR A 118 -7.45 11.97 -5.16
CA THR A 118 -6.98 13.30 -5.57
C THR A 118 -5.47 13.45 -5.33
N ILE A 119 -4.91 14.60 -5.70
CA ILE A 119 -3.50 14.91 -5.44
C ILE A 119 -3.19 14.87 -3.93
N ASP A 120 -4.14 15.28 -3.07
CA ASP A 120 -3.96 15.27 -1.62
C ASP A 120 -3.73 13.86 -1.06
N ASP A 121 -4.39 12.85 -1.66
CA ASP A 121 -4.20 11.44 -1.28
C ASP A 121 -2.77 10.93 -1.55
N MET A 122 -1.97 11.65 -2.36
CA MET A 122 -0.58 11.28 -2.65
C MET A 122 0.39 11.59 -1.52
N VAL A 123 0.03 12.51 -0.61
CA VAL A 123 0.83 12.96 0.54
C VAL A 123 2.23 13.41 0.10
N LEU A 124 2.29 14.38 -0.82
CA LEU A 124 3.52 14.78 -1.52
C LEU A 124 4.60 15.37 -0.59
N GLU A 125 4.18 15.93 0.54
CA GLU A 125 5.02 16.53 1.56
C GLU A 125 5.80 15.48 2.39
N ARG A 126 5.39 14.21 2.37
CA ARG A 126 6.09 13.11 3.04
C ARG A 126 6.62 12.11 2.01
N PRO A 127 7.94 12.03 1.78
CA PRO A 127 8.50 11.00 0.90
C PRO A 127 8.25 9.59 1.48
N PRO A 128 8.30 8.53 0.64
CA PRO A 128 8.34 7.17 1.13
C PRO A 128 9.44 6.97 2.17
N ALA A 129 9.17 6.14 3.18
CA ALA A 129 10.08 5.90 4.29
C ALA A 129 11.23 4.94 3.92
N TYR A 130 12.05 5.32 2.92
CA TYR A 130 13.13 4.48 2.36
C TYR A 130 14.17 4.01 3.39
N ALA A 131 14.32 4.72 4.51
CA ALA A 131 15.17 4.31 5.61
C ALA A 131 14.66 3.03 6.31
N LEU A 132 13.34 2.85 6.42
CA LEU A 132 12.74 1.68 7.09
C LEU A 132 12.89 0.38 6.27
N THR A 133 13.13 0.50 4.96
CA THR A 133 13.31 -0.64 4.05
C THR A 133 14.77 -0.85 3.66
N ARG A 134 15.72 -0.09 4.23
CA ARG A 134 17.14 -0.14 3.87
C ARG A 134 17.72 -1.55 3.97
N ARG A 135 17.35 -2.32 5.01
CA ARG A 135 17.80 -3.70 5.23
C ARG A 135 17.39 -4.69 4.12
N TYR A 136 16.36 -4.38 3.34
CA TYR A 136 15.85 -5.26 2.28
C TYR A 136 16.42 -4.95 0.90
N ARG A 137 17.17 -3.85 0.74
CA ARG A 137 17.64 -3.37 -0.58
C ARG A 137 18.46 -4.42 -1.34
N SER A 138 19.23 -5.26 -0.65
CA SER A 138 20.02 -6.33 -1.26
C SER A 138 19.20 -7.46 -1.89
N HIS A 139 17.93 -7.61 -1.54
CA HIS A 139 17.03 -8.60 -2.13
C HIS A 139 16.44 -8.15 -3.47
N TYR A 140 16.52 -6.85 -3.77
CA TYR A 140 15.94 -6.26 -4.98
C TYR A 140 17.05 -5.97 -5.99
N VAL A 141 17.37 -6.96 -6.82
CA VAL A 141 18.48 -6.90 -7.78
C VAL A 141 18.02 -7.12 -9.21
N LEU A 142 18.66 -6.45 -10.16
CA LEU A 142 18.71 -6.87 -11.55
C LEU A 142 19.64 -8.07 -11.64
N GLU A 143 19.07 -9.27 -11.53
CA GLU A 143 19.81 -10.54 -11.45
C GLU A 143 20.90 -10.67 -12.52
N LYS A 144 20.59 -10.33 -13.77
CA LYS A 144 21.54 -10.41 -14.89
C LYS A 144 22.74 -9.46 -14.78
N LEU A 145 22.61 -8.38 -14.03
CA LEU A 145 23.65 -7.35 -13.87
C LEU A 145 24.27 -7.36 -12.46
N GLY A 146 23.69 -8.10 -11.51
CA GLY A 146 24.10 -8.07 -10.10
C GLY A 146 23.93 -6.70 -9.42
N LEU A 147 23.12 -5.80 -9.99
CA LEU A 147 22.94 -4.44 -9.48
C LEU A 147 21.68 -4.33 -8.63
N THR A 148 21.77 -3.69 -7.48
CA THR A 148 20.59 -3.35 -6.67
C THR A 148 19.72 -2.32 -7.38
N MET A 149 18.40 -2.49 -7.25
CA MET A 149 17.38 -1.64 -7.85
C MET A 149 16.57 -0.94 -6.78
N GLY A 150 16.34 0.35 -6.99
CA GLY A 150 15.45 1.18 -6.20
C GLY A 150 14.15 1.43 -6.96
N PHE A 151 13.06 1.64 -6.23
CA PHE A 151 11.74 1.85 -6.81
C PHE A 151 11.24 3.23 -6.46
N VAL A 152 10.85 4.00 -7.48
CA VAL A 152 10.28 5.34 -7.32
C VAL A 152 8.96 5.39 -8.10
N ALA A 153 7.89 5.83 -7.46
CA ALA A 153 6.66 6.18 -8.17
C ALA A 153 6.78 7.62 -8.67
N SER A 154 6.60 7.82 -9.97
CA SER A 154 6.46 9.14 -10.60
C SER A 154 4.99 9.53 -10.77
N ALA A 155 4.08 8.55 -10.85
CA ALA A 155 2.64 8.75 -10.96
C ALA A 155 1.88 7.56 -10.34
N TYR A 156 0.61 7.78 -10.00
CA TYR A 156 -0.30 6.72 -9.56
C TYR A 156 -1.54 6.67 -10.45
N GLY A 157 -2.07 5.46 -10.66
CA GLY A 157 -3.20 5.22 -11.55
C GLY A 157 -2.82 5.25 -13.03
N CYS A 158 -3.83 5.31 -13.91
CA CYS A 158 -3.66 5.26 -15.36
C CYS A 158 -4.83 5.98 -16.06
N PRO A 159 -4.58 6.74 -17.16
CA PRO A 159 -5.66 7.40 -17.90
C PRO A 159 -6.53 6.43 -18.72
N HIS A 160 -6.13 5.16 -18.86
CA HIS A 160 -6.84 4.17 -19.66
C HIS A 160 -7.81 3.32 -18.83
N ARG A 161 -8.82 2.74 -19.50
CA ARG A 161 -9.86 1.88 -18.91
C ARG A 161 -9.91 0.49 -19.56
N CYS A 162 -8.75 -0.18 -19.61
CA CYS A 162 -8.65 -1.53 -20.17
C CYS A 162 -9.52 -2.50 -19.36
N SER A 163 -10.32 -3.33 -20.03
CA SER A 163 -11.29 -4.25 -19.41
C SER A 163 -10.66 -5.29 -18.48
N PHE A 164 -9.37 -5.58 -18.64
CA PHE A 164 -8.62 -6.57 -17.86
C PHE A 164 -7.82 -5.96 -16.69
N CYS A 165 -7.75 -4.63 -16.59
CA CYS A 165 -6.77 -3.97 -15.72
C CYS A 165 -7.32 -3.70 -14.32
N SER A 166 -6.56 -4.10 -13.29
CA SER A 166 -6.89 -3.89 -11.87
C SER A 166 -6.44 -2.54 -11.30
N ILE A 167 -5.72 -1.72 -12.08
CA ILE A 167 -5.22 -0.42 -11.62
C ILE A 167 -6.36 0.59 -11.41
N GLN A 168 -7.43 0.48 -12.21
CA GLN A 168 -8.54 1.43 -12.15
C GLN A 168 -9.18 1.48 -10.75
N GLY A 169 -9.38 0.32 -10.10
CA GLY A 169 -9.93 0.26 -8.76
C GLY A 169 -9.04 0.91 -7.70
N GLN A 170 -7.71 0.86 -7.87
CA GLN A 170 -6.77 1.44 -6.90
C GLN A 170 -6.81 2.96 -6.83
N SER A 171 -6.98 3.68 -7.95
CA SER A 171 -7.03 5.16 -7.94
C SER A 171 -8.44 5.72 -8.18
N GLY A 172 -9.46 4.86 -8.28
CA GLY A 172 -10.79 5.22 -8.77
C GLY A 172 -10.77 5.81 -10.17
N GLY A 173 -9.84 5.39 -11.03
CA GLY A 173 -9.65 5.91 -12.39
C GLY A 173 -9.02 7.30 -12.45
N ALA A 174 -8.38 7.78 -11.38
CA ALA A 174 -7.51 8.94 -11.46
C ALA A 174 -6.15 8.58 -12.05
N TYR A 175 -5.53 9.53 -12.75
CA TYR A 175 -4.10 9.53 -13.05
C TYR A 175 -3.48 10.72 -12.32
N LEU A 176 -2.59 10.44 -11.39
CA LEU A 176 -2.06 11.40 -10.42
C LEU A 176 -0.55 11.49 -10.57
N ALA A 177 -0.09 12.51 -11.28
CA ALA A 177 1.32 12.79 -11.53
C ALA A 177 1.96 13.53 -10.35
N LYS A 178 3.15 13.10 -9.91
CA LYS A 178 3.94 13.85 -8.93
C LYS A 178 4.64 15.06 -9.59
N PRO A 179 4.85 16.17 -8.86
CA PRO A 179 5.81 17.20 -9.28
C PRO A 179 7.21 16.59 -9.51
N ILE A 180 7.97 17.11 -10.47
CA ILE A 180 9.31 16.60 -10.84
C ILE A 180 10.24 16.65 -9.62
N GLU A 181 10.17 17.72 -8.84
CA GLU A 181 10.96 17.96 -7.63
C GLU A 181 10.71 16.85 -6.59
N ALA A 182 9.46 16.40 -6.46
CA ALA A 182 9.11 15.29 -5.56
C ALA A 182 9.60 13.93 -6.10
N VAL A 183 9.78 13.77 -7.41
CA VAL A 183 10.40 12.56 -7.99
C VAL A 183 11.91 12.58 -7.76
N LEU A 184 12.57 13.70 -8.05
CA LEU A 184 14.02 13.87 -7.85
C LEU A 184 14.42 13.71 -6.38
N ARG A 185 13.63 14.28 -5.45
CA ARG A 185 13.81 14.07 -4.01
C ARG A 185 13.75 12.59 -3.65
N ASP A 186 12.74 11.87 -4.14
CA ASP A 186 12.57 10.45 -3.83
C ASP A 186 13.69 9.58 -4.42
N ILE A 187 14.23 9.94 -5.60
CA ILE A 187 15.43 9.32 -6.19
C ILE A 187 16.65 9.57 -5.29
N ALA A 188 16.88 10.81 -4.86
CA ALA A 188 18.03 11.17 -4.03
C ALA A 188 18.05 10.42 -2.68
N LEU A 189 16.87 10.13 -2.11
CA LEU A 189 16.74 9.37 -0.86
C LEU A 189 17.10 7.88 -0.98
N LEU A 190 17.31 7.37 -2.19
CA LEU A 190 17.79 6.01 -2.42
C LEU A 190 19.32 5.91 -2.36
N GLU A 191 20.03 7.03 -2.17
CA GLU A 191 21.49 7.08 -1.95
C GLU A 191 22.26 6.37 -3.08
N ASP A 192 23.04 5.34 -2.75
CA ASP A 192 23.99 4.67 -3.63
C ASP A 192 23.35 3.63 -4.56
N ILE A 193 22.02 3.60 -4.65
CA ILE A 193 21.32 2.64 -5.50
C ILE A 193 21.55 3.00 -6.99
N PRO A 194 22.23 2.14 -7.78
CA PRO A 194 22.71 2.50 -9.11
C PRO A 194 21.61 2.48 -10.18
N VAL A 195 20.49 1.80 -9.92
CA VAL A 195 19.40 1.65 -10.89
C VAL A 195 18.08 2.02 -10.24
N ILE A 196 17.36 2.96 -10.86
CA ILE A 196 16.02 3.35 -10.46
C ILE A 196 15.00 2.78 -11.45
N ARG A 197 14.02 2.04 -10.93
CA ARG A 197 12.85 1.61 -11.69
C ARG A 197 11.64 2.46 -11.30
N LEU A 198 11.03 3.08 -12.31
CA LEU A 198 9.74 3.71 -12.14
C LEU A 198 8.66 2.63 -12.01
N VAL A 199 7.88 2.70 -10.93
CA VAL A 199 6.83 1.69 -10.61
C VAL A 199 5.43 2.15 -10.97
N ASP A 200 5.34 3.07 -11.93
CA ASP A 200 4.05 3.58 -12.39
C ASP A 200 3.30 2.50 -13.16
N ALA A 201 1.97 2.52 -13.08
CA ALA A 201 1.14 1.73 -13.99
C ALA A 201 1.23 2.26 -15.43
N ASN A 202 1.48 3.57 -15.59
CA ASN A 202 1.75 4.21 -16.87
C ASN A 202 2.63 5.44 -16.66
N THR A 203 3.95 5.31 -16.87
CA THR A 203 4.91 6.43 -16.73
C THR A 203 4.65 7.56 -17.72
N PHE A 204 4.11 7.24 -18.90
CA PHE A 204 3.89 8.20 -20.00
C PHE A 204 2.43 8.64 -20.11
N GLY A 205 1.64 8.49 -19.04
CA GLY A 205 0.23 8.86 -19.02
C GLY A 205 -0.03 10.37 -19.17
N ASP A 206 1.00 11.19 -18.94
CA ASP A 206 1.05 12.61 -19.27
C ASP A 206 2.28 12.86 -20.16
N ILE A 207 2.03 12.98 -21.47
CA ILE A 207 3.08 13.15 -22.47
C ILE A 207 3.78 14.51 -22.32
N ALA A 208 3.06 15.55 -21.92
CA ALA A 208 3.65 16.89 -21.78
C ALA A 208 4.67 16.90 -20.64
N ARG A 209 4.36 16.19 -19.54
CA ARG A 209 5.28 15.99 -18.41
C ARG A 209 6.46 15.08 -18.74
N ALA A 210 6.29 14.12 -19.64
CA ALA A 210 7.30 13.11 -19.95
C ALA A 210 8.37 13.58 -20.96
N ARG A 211 8.15 14.71 -21.63
CA ARG A 211 9.11 15.35 -22.55
C ARG A 211 10.15 16.15 -21.77
#